data_AF-A0A6B2HAV7-F1
#
_entry.id   AF-A0A6B2HAV7-F1
#
_cell.length_a   1.000
_cell.length_b   1.000
_cell.length_c   1.000
_cell.angle_alpha   90.00
_cell.angle_beta   90.00
_cell.angle_gamma   90.00
#
_symmetry.space_group_name_H-M   'P 1'
#
loop_
_entity.id
_entity.type
_entity.pdbx_description
1 polymer ?
#
loop_
_entity_poly.entity_id
_entity_poly.type
_entity_poly.pdbx_seq_one_letter_code
_entity_poly.pdbx_strand_id
1 'polypeptide(L)' 'MKPQYLLLLGLLLVADIFAYTEVVALIRKPSDASVIVGLLLLALLIVVNFIVIRFTLSKFKA' A
#
# COMPACT_ATOMS: atom_id res chain seq x y z
N MET A 1 18.91 -10.95 -7.94
CA MET A 1 17.91 -9.89 -7.67
C MET A 1 18.54 -8.52 -7.94
N LYS A 2 17.98 -7.69 -8.85
CA LYS A 2 18.54 -6.35 -9.12
C LYS A 2 18.27 -5.42 -7.92
N PRO A 3 19.22 -4.55 -7.51
CA PRO A 3 19.06 -3.66 -6.36
C PRO A 3 17.87 -2.70 -6.49
N GLN A 4 17.44 -2.40 -7.72
CA GLN A 4 16.23 -1.63 -8.02
C GLN A 4 14.96 -2.23 -7.40
N TYR A 5 14.87 -3.55 -7.26
CA TYR A 5 13.69 -4.19 -6.66
C TYR A 5 13.70 -4.14 -5.13
N LEU A 6 14.87 -4.12 -4.51
CA LEU A 6 14.99 -3.85 -3.06
C LEU A 6 14.62 -2.39 -2.76
N LEU A 7 15.04 -1.46 -3.62
CA LEU A 7 14.63 -0.06 -3.53
C LEU A 7 13.11 0.10 -3.74
N LEU A 8 12.51 -0.65 -4.67
CA LEU A 8 11.06 -0.67 -4.86
C LEU A 8 10.31 -1.13 -3.60
N LEU A 9 10.78 -2.19 -2.93
CA LEU A 9 10.19 -2.65 -1.67
C LEU A 9 10.37 -1.63 -0.53
N GLY A 10 11.54 -0.99 -0.46
CA GLY A 10 11.79 0.08 0.51
C GLY A 10 10.85 1.28 0.31
N LEU A 11 10.66 1.71 -0.95
CA LEU A 11 9.73 2.78 -1.29
C LEU A 11 8.28 2.38 -1.00
N LEU A 12 7.89 1.13 -1.27
CA LEU A 12 6.56 0.61 -0.95
C LEU A 12 6.30 0.70 0.57
N LEU A 13 7.25 0.27 1.40
CA LEU A 13 7.14 0.37 2.86
C LEU A 13 6.93 1.80 3.34
N VAL A 14 7.69 2.75 2.79
CA VAL A 14 7.52 4.17 3.14
C VAL A 14 6.15 4.67 2.72
N ALA A 15 5.71 4.37 1.49
CA ALA A 15 4.39 4.74 1.00
C ALA A 15 3.26 4.14 1.86
N ASP A 16 3.39 2.89 2.30
CA ASP A 16 2.41 2.21 3.14
C ASP A 16 2.25 2.89 4.50
N ILE A 17 3.34 3.35 5.12
CA ILE A 17 3.27 4.08 6.39
C ILE A 17 2.41 5.34 6.22
N PHE A 18 2.70 6.16 5.21
CA PHE A 18 1.94 7.38 4.97
C PHE A 18 0.49 7.10 4.60
N ALA A 19 0.26 6.17 3.68
CA ALA A 19 -1.09 5.85 3.22
C ALA A 19 -1.93 5.21 4.34
N TYR A 20 -1.33 4.40 5.22
CA TYR A 20 -2.02 3.87 6.40
C TYR A 20 -2.42 4.97 7.38
N THR A 21 -1.56 5.99 7.60
CA THR A 21 -1.95 7.13 8.45
C THR A 21 -3.16 7.87 7.92
N GLU A 22 -3.26 8.06 6.60
CA GLU A 22 -4.41 8.68 5.95
C GLU A 22 -5.67 7.81 6.04
N VAL A 23 -5.55 6.50 5.80
CA VAL A 23 -6.66 5.54 5.97
C VAL A 23 -7.24 5.63 7.38
N VAL A 24 -6.38 5.58 8.40
CA VAL A 24 -6.80 5.64 9.80
C VAL A 24 -7.45 7.00 10.13
N ALA A 25 -6.89 8.10 9.60
CA ALA A 25 -7.46 9.42 9.77
C ALA A 25 -8.86 9.54 9.16
N LEU A 26 -9.09 8.93 7.99
CA LEU A 26 -10.37 8.93 7.29
C LEU A 26 -11.43 8.06 7.99
N ILE A 27 -11.06 6.86 8.43
CA ILE A 27 -11.99 5.92 9.09
C ILE A 27 -12.43 6.44 10.46
N ARG A 28 -11.61 7.23 11.15
CA ARG A 28 -11.95 7.82 12.45
C ARG A 28 -12.85 9.06 12.36
N LYS A 29 -13.12 9.59 11.16
CA LYS A 29 -14.01 10.74 11.00
C LYS A 29 -15.47 10.33 11.19
N PRO A 30 -16.31 11.18 11.81
CA PRO A 30 -17.73 10.89 12.04
C PRO A 30 -18.60 11.05 10.77
N SER A 31 -18.01 10.94 9.58
CA SER A 31 -18.69 11.14 8.30
C SER A 31 -18.65 9.85 7.49
N ASP A 32 -19.81 9.30 7.14
CA ASP A 32 -19.93 8.06 6.37
C ASP A 32 -19.16 8.13 5.04
N ALA A 33 -19.20 9.29 4.37
CA ALA A 33 -18.43 9.52 3.15
C ALA A 33 -16.92 9.41 3.41
N SER A 34 -16.42 9.95 4.51
CA SER A 34 -15.00 9.84 4.89
C SER A 34 -14.60 8.39 5.19
N VAL A 35 -15.46 7.64 5.88
CA VAL A 35 -15.24 6.22 6.18
C VAL A 35 -15.18 5.39 4.90
N ILE A 36 -16.11 5.61 3.95
CA ILE A 36 -16.12 4.92 2.66
C ILE A 36 -14.84 5.21 1.87
N VAL A 37 -14.40 6.47 1.83
CA VAL A 37 -13.14 6.83 1.16
C VAL A 37 -11.94 6.16 1.84
N GLY A 38 -11.91 6.11 3.17
CA GLY A 38 -10.88 5.40 3.92
C GLY A 38 -10.84 3.90 3.62
N LEU A 39 -12.01 3.26 3.51
CA LEU A 39 -12.11 1.84 3.12
C LEU A 39 -11.67 1.59 1.69
N LEU A 40 -12.04 2.46 0.74
CA LEU A 40 -11.59 2.36 -0.65
C LEU A 40 -10.07 2.53 -0.77
N LEU A 41 -9.51 3.49 -0.01
CA LEU A 41 -8.06 3.71 0.04
C LEU A 41 -7.34 2.49 0.63
N LEU A 42 -7.90 1.87 1.67
CA LEU A 42 -7.38 0.63 2.25
C LEU A 42 -7.41 -0.53 1.24
N ALA A 43 -8.54 -0.71 0.54
CA ALA A 43 -8.67 -1.74 -0.48
C ALA A 43 -7.63 -1.55 -1.60
N LEU A 44 -7.43 -0.30 -2.04
CA LEU A 44 -6.41 0.05 -3.04
C LEU A 44 -5.00 -0.28 -2.54
N LEU A 45 -4.67 0.09 -1.30
CA LEU A 45 -3.40 -0.22 -0.63
C LEU A 45 -3.09 -1.72 -0.66
N ILE A 46 -4.07 -2.56 -0.31
CA ILE A 46 -3.93 -4.02 -0.30
C ILE A 46 -3.66 -4.54 -1.72
N VAL A 47 -4.42 -4.07 -2.71
CA VAL A 47 -4.25 -4.50 -4.11
C VAL A 47 -2.87 -4.11 -4.65
N VAL A 48 -2.45 -2.85 -4.43
CA VAL A 48 -1.14 -2.37 -4.86
C VAL A 48 -0.03 -3.16 -4.18
N ASN A 49 -0.11 -3.40 -2.87
CA ASN A 49 0.84 -4.22 -2.14
C ASN A 49 0.96 -5.62 -2.72
N PHE A 50 -0.17 -6.29 -2.92
CA PHE A 50 -0.21 -7.63 -3.49
C PHE A 50 0.50 -7.68 -4.85
N ILE A 51 0.20 -6.73 -5.73
CA ILE A 51 0.81 -6.66 -7.08
C ILE A 51 2.33 -6.42 -6.97
N VAL A 52 2.77 -5.45 -6.18
CA VAL A 52 4.19 -5.09 -6.08
C VAL A 52 5.00 -6.21 -5.42
N ILE A 53 4.48 -6.82 -4.36
CA ILE A 53 5.12 -7.97 -3.71
C ILE A 53 5.16 -9.16 -4.67
N ARG A 54 4.04 -9.49 -5.34
CA ARG A 54 3.99 -10.61 -6.29
C ARG A 54 4.96 -10.39 -7.46
N PHE A 55 5.00 -9.19 -8.02
CA PHE A 55 5.94 -8.81 -9.07
C PHE A 55 7.38 -8.95 -8.59
N THR A 56 7.70 -8.41 -7.41
CA THR A 56 9.05 -8.47 -6.85
C THR A 56 9.51 -9.90 -6.58
N LEU A 57 8.63 -10.72 -6.01
CA LEU A 57 8.90 -12.15 -5.79
C LEU A 57 9.07 -12.93 -7.10
N SER A 58 8.34 -12.57 -8.17
CA SER A 58 8.52 -13.19 -9.48
C SER A 58 9.91 -12.91 -10.08
N LYS A 59 10.50 -11.76 -9.76
CA LYS A 59 11.86 -11.37 -10.16
C LYS A 59 12.95 -11.88 -9.21
N PHE A 60 12.56 -12.49 -8.09
CA PHE A 60 13.46 -13.20 -7.18
C PHE A 60 13.72 -14.64 -7.62
N LYS A 61 12.75 -15.27 -8.29
CA LYS A 61 12.82 -16.65 -8.79
C LYS A 61 13.40 -16.78 -10.21
N ALA A 62 13.75 -15.66 -10.84
CA ALA A 62 14.44 -15.59 -12.13
C ALA A 62 15.88 -15.11 -11.91
#